data_AF-A0A1T5M1C7-F1
#
_entry.id   AF-A0A1T5M1C7-F1
#
_cell.length_a   1.000
_cell.length_b   1.000
_cell.length_c   1.000
_cell.angle_alpha   90.00
_cell.angle_beta   90.00
_cell.angle_gamma   90.00
#
_symmetry.space_group_name_H-M   'P 1'
#
loop_
_entity.id
_entity.type
_entity.pdbx_description
1 polymer ?
#
loop_
_entity_poly.entity_id
_entity_poly.type
_entity_poly.pdbx_seq_one_letter_code
_entity_poly.pdbx_strand_id
1 'polypeptide(L)'
;MREKFLNISFYLGFIPFYWLYNIIRHRDYRRGYHYLQAIALNLFFFYSFIVFVICFIIHNLIMYYNCSLTSVIPLELSFYILGILVFICFIIWLEGIIAAIIGYMPKIPLYLCIISKTTRINYSIYLIIIRHILVILMIILIIHSASITQSKAEEAEIFMLYDDMGYIPREVFTFGFYRESLVAINRWGENSVAIVPLNKNTLNYALSNGRFVYIASHGANGYIVLHGGDLFWPYDLEGTHISSTLQYVYLSGCDTGLLHDEWESALMPAYVKTFDRLSATIEHIYWLIVEGPKVINSLK
;
A
#
# COMPACT_ATOMS: atom_id res chain seq x y z
N MET A 1 -19.86 6.51 -35.38
CA MET A 1 -18.61 5.83 -34.93
C MET A 1 -17.76 6.75 -34.04
N ARG A 2 -17.36 7.94 -34.50
CA ARG A 2 -16.57 8.93 -33.73
C ARG A 2 -17.15 9.29 -32.34
N GLU A 3 -18.46 9.52 -32.25
CA GLU A 3 -19.12 9.86 -30.98
C GLU A 3 -19.12 8.70 -29.97
N LYS A 4 -19.23 7.46 -30.45
CA LYS A 4 -19.16 6.26 -29.60
C LYS A 4 -17.77 6.12 -28.97
N PHE A 5 -16.72 6.28 -29.77
CA PHE A 5 -15.33 6.29 -29.27
C PHE A 5 -15.09 7.41 -28.27
N LEU A 6 -15.61 8.61 -28.55
CA LEU A 6 -15.54 9.73 -27.61
C LEU A 6 -16.22 9.39 -26.27
N ASN A 7 -17.43 8.87 -26.31
CA ASN A 7 -18.19 8.50 -25.11
C ASN A 7 -17.47 7.43 -24.28
N ILE A 8 -16.94 6.39 -24.92
CA ILE A 8 -16.16 5.33 -24.27
C ILE A 8 -14.92 5.93 -23.58
N SER A 9 -14.22 6.85 -24.25
CA SER A 9 -13.00 7.45 -23.71
C SER A 9 -13.21 8.24 -22.41
N PHE A 10 -14.43 8.75 -22.15
CA PHE A 10 -14.74 9.39 -20.87
C PHE A 10 -14.66 8.40 -19.70
N TYR A 11 -15.16 7.17 -19.88
CA TYR A 11 -15.11 6.12 -18.86
C TYR A 11 -13.71 5.52 -18.69
N LEU A 12 -12.83 5.69 -19.69
CA LEU A 12 -11.42 5.30 -19.62
C LEU A 12 -10.53 6.38 -18.95
N GLY A 13 -11.11 7.48 -18.47
CA GLY A 13 -10.38 8.49 -17.70
C GLY A 13 -9.85 9.68 -18.51
N PHE A 14 -10.13 9.78 -19.82
CA PHE A 14 -9.62 10.86 -20.66
C PHE A 14 -10.32 12.23 -20.48
N ILE A 15 -11.22 12.35 -19.51
CA ILE A 15 -12.00 13.57 -19.23
C ILE A 15 -11.12 14.83 -19.11
N PRO A 16 -9.97 14.83 -18.40
CA PRO A 16 -9.13 16.02 -18.28
C PRO A 16 -8.59 16.54 -19.62
N PHE A 17 -8.20 15.63 -20.53
CA PHE A 17 -7.67 16.01 -21.84
C PHE A 17 -8.73 16.70 -22.68
N TYR A 18 -9.96 16.19 -22.67
CA TYR A 18 -11.08 16.82 -23.37
C TYR A 18 -11.49 18.14 -22.75
N TRP A 19 -11.47 18.25 -21.42
CA TRP A 19 -11.74 19.51 -20.74
C TRP A 19 -10.73 20.60 -21.13
N LEU A 20 -9.44 20.27 -21.13
CA LEU A 20 -8.37 21.18 -21.53
C LEU A 20 -8.50 21.57 -23.01
N TYR A 21 -8.72 20.60 -23.90
CA TYR A 21 -8.92 20.84 -25.32
C TYR A 21 -10.13 21.75 -25.61
N ASN A 22 -11.23 21.56 -24.87
CA ASN A 22 -12.43 22.37 -25.02
C ASN A 22 -12.25 23.81 -24.51
N ILE A 23 -11.47 24.02 -23.45
CA ILE A 23 -11.08 25.37 -23.01
C ILE A 23 -10.29 26.06 -24.12
N ILE A 24 -9.28 25.38 -24.68
CA ILE A 24 -8.41 25.95 -25.73
C ILE A 24 -9.19 26.26 -27.01
N ARG A 25 -10.20 25.46 -27.36
CA ARG A 25 -10.97 25.60 -28.61
C ARG A 25 -12.34 26.28 -28.49
N HIS A 26 -12.71 26.79 -27.30
CA HIS A 26 -14.02 27.38 -27.03
C HIS A 26 -15.22 26.52 -27.50
N ARG A 27 -15.15 25.18 -27.33
CA ARG A 27 -16.23 24.26 -27.73
C ARG A 27 -16.99 23.74 -26.51
N ASP A 28 -18.32 23.71 -26.59
CA ASP A 28 -19.19 23.32 -25.47
C ASP A 28 -19.68 21.86 -25.59
N TYR A 29 -18.78 20.90 -25.38
CA TYR A 29 -19.14 19.47 -25.26
C TYR A 29 -19.56 19.07 -23.83
N ARG A 30 -19.68 20.03 -22.90
CA ARG A 30 -19.79 19.79 -21.44
C ARG A 30 -21.14 19.24 -20.96
N ARG A 31 -22.04 18.83 -21.88
CA ARG A 31 -23.43 18.46 -21.56
C ARG A 31 -23.86 17.07 -22.04
N GLY A 32 -22.94 16.28 -22.59
CA GLY A 32 -23.23 14.90 -22.96
C GLY A 32 -23.53 14.03 -21.74
N TYR A 33 -24.55 13.18 -21.82
CA TYR A 33 -24.92 12.23 -20.76
C TYR A 33 -23.70 11.42 -20.27
N HIS A 34 -22.96 10.79 -21.18
CA HIS A 34 -21.80 9.96 -20.86
C HIS A 34 -20.66 10.74 -20.19
N TYR A 35 -20.47 12.00 -20.56
CA TYR A 35 -19.49 12.88 -19.93
C TYR A 35 -19.86 13.15 -18.46
N LEU A 36 -21.11 13.54 -18.21
CA LEU A 36 -21.58 13.80 -16.84
C LEU A 36 -21.60 12.53 -16.00
N GLN A 37 -21.98 11.38 -16.57
CA GLN A 37 -21.96 10.10 -15.89
C GLN A 37 -20.55 9.69 -15.50
N ALA A 38 -19.58 9.81 -16.41
CA ALA A 38 -18.20 9.48 -16.11
C ALA A 38 -17.61 10.39 -15.03
N ILE A 39 -17.90 11.70 -15.05
CA ILE A 39 -17.53 12.61 -13.96
C ILE A 39 -18.16 12.18 -12.63
N ALA A 40 -19.44 11.79 -12.66
CA ALA A 40 -20.15 11.37 -11.47
C ALA A 40 -19.62 10.09 -10.85
N LEU A 41 -19.32 9.11 -11.69
CA LEU A 41 -18.69 7.88 -11.27
C LEU A 41 -17.33 8.14 -10.62
N ASN A 42 -16.51 9.01 -11.20
CA ASN A 42 -15.21 9.36 -10.62
C ASN A 42 -15.34 10.07 -9.26
N LEU A 43 -16.32 10.96 -9.11
CA LEU A 43 -16.61 11.61 -7.84
C LEU A 43 -17.12 10.61 -6.79
N PHE A 44 -18.00 9.69 -7.19
CA PHE A 44 -18.50 8.63 -6.33
C PHE A 44 -17.35 7.73 -5.85
N PHE A 45 -16.47 7.30 -6.76
CA PHE A 45 -15.28 6.53 -6.41
C PHE A 45 -14.36 7.26 -5.41
N PHE A 46 -14.17 8.58 -5.58
CA PHE A 46 -13.42 9.39 -4.63
C PHE A 46 -14.06 9.41 -3.23
N TYR A 47 -15.39 9.58 -3.15
CA TYR A 47 -16.08 9.52 -1.86
C TYR A 47 -16.06 8.12 -1.25
N SER A 48 -16.17 7.07 -2.05
CA SER A 48 -16.00 5.69 -1.59
C SER A 48 -14.63 5.48 -0.95
N PHE A 49 -13.58 6.03 -1.55
CA PHE A 49 -12.24 5.99 -0.99
C PHE A 49 -12.13 6.78 0.33
N ILE A 50 -12.76 7.94 0.44
CA ILE A 50 -12.80 8.70 1.72
C ILE A 50 -13.49 7.90 2.81
N VAL A 51 -14.65 7.29 2.52
CA VAL A 51 -15.37 6.44 3.48
C VAL A 51 -14.47 5.28 3.94
N PHE A 52 -13.79 4.62 3.01
CA PHE A 52 -12.82 3.58 3.33
C PHE A 52 -11.71 4.09 4.27
N VAL A 53 -11.08 5.23 3.96
CA VAL A 53 -10.00 5.80 4.79
C VAL A 53 -10.51 6.10 6.21
N ILE A 54 -11.71 6.67 6.35
CA ILE A 54 -12.32 6.94 7.66
C ILE A 54 -12.54 5.63 8.43
N CYS A 55 -13.15 4.62 7.80
CA CYS A 55 -13.37 3.31 8.42
C CYS A 55 -12.05 2.62 8.80
N PHE A 56 -11.03 2.71 7.94
CA PHE A 56 -9.71 2.14 8.16
C PHE A 56 -9.00 2.80 9.35
N ILE A 57 -9.05 4.14 9.44
CA ILE A 57 -8.50 4.88 10.59
C ILE A 57 -9.22 4.51 11.88
N ILE A 58 -10.57 4.51 11.87
CA ILE A 58 -11.36 4.12 13.05
C ILE A 58 -11.00 2.69 13.49
N HIS A 59 -10.87 1.76 12.55
CA HIS A 59 -10.47 0.38 12.85
C HIS A 59 -9.08 0.32 13.49
N ASN A 60 -8.08 1.01 12.93
CA ASN A 60 -6.73 1.05 13.50
C ASN A 60 -6.71 1.71 14.90
N LEU A 61 -7.52 2.75 15.13
CA LEU A 61 -7.64 3.37 16.46
C LEU A 61 -8.29 2.41 17.47
N ILE A 62 -9.30 1.64 17.05
CA ILE A 62 -9.89 0.59 17.90
C ILE A 62 -8.83 -0.48 18.22
N MET A 63 -8.03 -0.92 17.24
CA MET A 63 -6.94 -1.86 17.48
C MET A 63 -5.93 -1.33 18.49
N TYR A 64 -5.54 -0.08 18.36
CA TYR A 64 -4.55 0.54 19.23
C TYR A 64 -5.06 0.74 20.66
N TYR A 65 -6.28 1.26 20.84
CA TYR A 65 -6.81 1.64 22.16
C TYR A 65 -7.67 0.56 22.83
N ASN A 66 -8.20 -0.41 22.09
CA ASN A 66 -9.20 -1.33 22.60
C ASN A 66 -9.13 -2.74 21.97
N CYS A 67 -8.07 -3.48 22.34
CA CYS A 67 -7.79 -4.84 21.87
C CYS A 67 -8.90 -5.86 22.22
N SER A 68 -9.76 -5.61 23.21
CA SER A 68 -10.87 -6.55 23.48
C SER A 68 -11.96 -6.44 22.41
N LEU A 69 -12.20 -5.24 21.87
CA LEU A 69 -13.18 -4.98 20.81
C LEU A 69 -12.74 -5.52 19.44
N THR A 70 -11.44 -5.64 19.19
CA THR A 70 -10.91 -6.21 17.94
C THR A 70 -11.21 -7.69 17.77
N SER A 71 -11.45 -8.42 18.85
CA SER A 71 -11.88 -9.82 18.76
C SER A 71 -13.32 -10.00 18.24
N VAL A 72 -14.12 -8.92 18.26
CA VAL A 72 -15.53 -8.93 17.85
C VAL A 72 -15.73 -8.32 16.46
N ILE A 73 -14.86 -7.40 16.05
CA ILE A 73 -14.95 -6.70 14.76
C ILE A 73 -14.03 -7.42 13.76
N PRO A 74 -14.53 -7.86 12.59
CA PRO A 74 -13.68 -8.44 11.56
C PRO A 74 -12.54 -7.49 11.17
N LEU A 75 -11.31 -7.98 11.18
CA LEU A 75 -10.10 -7.21 10.84
C LEU A 75 -10.20 -6.57 9.45
N GLU A 76 -10.94 -7.23 8.54
CA GLU A 76 -11.11 -6.84 7.14
C GLU A 76 -12.36 -5.98 6.88
N LEU A 77 -13.10 -5.54 7.91
CA LEU A 77 -14.37 -4.83 7.72
C LEU A 77 -14.26 -3.61 6.78
N SER A 78 -13.19 -2.82 6.95
CA SER A 78 -12.93 -1.67 6.08
C SER A 78 -12.72 -2.08 4.62
N PHE A 79 -12.01 -3.19 4.38
CA PHE A 79 -11.80 -3.77 3.05
C PHE A 79 -13.08 -4.31 2.44
N TYR A 80 -13.98 -4.94 3.23
CA TYR A 80 -15.30 -5.36 2.73
C TYR A 80 -16.17 -4.16 2.32
N ILE A 81 -16.17 -3.09 3.12
CA ILE A 81 -16.88 -1.84 2.78
C ILE A 81 -16.33 -1.27 1.47
N LEU A 82 -15.01 -1.19 1.32
CA LEU A 82 -14.38 -0.75 0.08
C LEU A 82 -14.74 -1.66 -1.09
N GLY A 83 -14.67 -2.98 -0.91
CA GLY A 83 -14.99 -3.98 -1.94
C GLY A 83 -16.40 -3.82 -2.47
N ILE A 84 -17.39 -3.66 -1.58
CA ILE A 84 -18.79 -3.42 -1.97
C ILE A 84 -18.91 -2.10 -2.74
N LEU A 85 -18.30 -1.02 -2.26
CA LEU A 85 -18.38 0.29 -2.91
C LEU A 85 -17.70 0.29 -4.30
N VAL A 86 -16.55 -0.37 -4.43
CA VAL A 86 -15.84 -0.54 -5.70
C VAL A 86 -16.64 -1.42 -6.65
N PHE A 87 -17.28 -2.48 -6.15
CA PHE A 87 -18.15 -3.33 -6.96
C PHE A 87 -19.35 -2.54 -7.52
N ILE A 88 -19.99 -1.71 -6.70
CA ILE A 88 -21.06 -0.80 -7.16
C ILE A 88 -20.53 0.16 -8.24
N CYS A 89 -19.35 0.77 -8.02
CA CYS A 89 -18.71 1.62 -9.03
C CYS A 89 -18.47 0.86 -10.33
N PHE A 90 -18.01 -0.39 -10.24
CA PHE A 90 -17.70 -1.24 -11.39
C PHE A 90 -18.94 -1.56 -12.22
N ILE A 91 -20.07 -1.89 -11.57
CA ILE A 91 -21.34 -2.14 -12.27
C ILE A 91 -21.81 -0.88 -13.01
N ILE A 92 -21.80 0.28 -12.34
CA ILE A 92 -22.19 1.57 -12.96
C ILE A 92 -21.26 1.94 -14.13
N TRP A 93 -19.96 1.67 -13.98
CA TRP A 93 -18.97 1.87 -15.03
C TRP A 93 -19.23 0.98 -16.25
N LEU A 94 -19.47 -0.31 -16.02
CA LEU A 94 -19.73 -1.29 -17.06
C LEU A 94 -21.02 -0.96 -17.84
N GLU A 95 -22.09 -0.62 -17.12
CA GLU A 95 -23.33 -0.12 -17.73
C GLU A 95 -23.09 1.11 -18.61
N GLY A 96 -22.28 2.06 -18.12
CA GLY A 96 -21.92 3.27 -18.87
C GLY A 96 -21.16 2.97 -20.17
N ILE A 97 -20.20 2.04 -20.13
CA ILE A 97 -19.46 1.59 -21.31
C ILE A 97 -20.38 0.88 -22.30
N ILE A 98 -21.21 -0.06 -21.84
CA ILE A 98 -22.15 -0.79 -22.71
C ILE A 98 -23.13 0.18 -23.37
N ALA A 99 -23.68 1.12 -22.60
CA ALA A 99 -24.56 2.17 -23.14
C ALA A 99 -23.85 3.02 -24.20
N ALA A 100 -22.60 3.41 -23.96
CA ALA A 100 -21.80 4.17 -24.94
C ALA A 100 -21.51 3.39 -26.24
N ILE A 101 -21.26 2.07 -26.13
CA ILE A 101 -21.05 1.18 -27.28
C ILE A 101 -22.33 1.06 -28.11
N ILE A 102 -23.48 0.85 -27.45
CA ILE A 102 -24.78 0.74 -28.12
C ILE A 102 -25.19 2.10 -28.71
N GLY A 103 -24.77 3.21 -28.09
CA GLY A 103 -25.22 4.56 -28.40
C GLY A 103 -26.53 4.91 -27.68
N TYR A 104 -26.81 4.21 -26.58
CA TYR A 104 -28.00 4.41 -25.77
C TYR A 104 -27.75 5.49 -24.71
N MET A 105 -28.73 6.37 -24.52
CA MET A 105 -28.76 7.36 -23.45
C MET A 105 -29.83 6.95 -22.42
N PRO A 106 -29.45 6.27 -21.33
CA PRO A 106 -30.39 5.97 -20.24
C PRO A 106 -30.99 7.25 -19.66
N LYS A 107 -32.20 7.13 -19.08
CA LYS A 107 -32.76 8.20 -18.24
C LYS A 107 -31.75 8.54 -17.14
N ILE A 108 -31.51 9.84 -16.94
CA ILE A 108 -30.57 10.42 -15.99
C ILE A 108 -30.78 9.81 -14.58
N PRO A 109 -29.91 8.90 -14.11
CA PRO A 109 -30.01 8.39 -12.74
C PRO A 109 -29.84 9.51 -11.70
N LEU A 110 -30.47 9.35 -10.53
CA LEU A 110 -30.55 10.36 -9.46
C LEU A 110 -29.18 10.95 -9.06
N TYR A 111 -28.09 10.19 -9.16
CA TYR A 111 -26.75 10.69 -8.83
C TYR A 111 -26.24 11.78 -9.80
N LEU A 112 -26.78 11.88 -11.01
CA LEU A 112 -26.45 12.96 -11.95
C LEU A 112 -27.07 14.30 -11.53
N CYS A 113 -28.18 14.29 -10.76
CA CYS A 113 -28.71 15.51 -10.15
C CYS A 113 -27.69 16.15 -9.19
N ILE A 114 -26.82 15.34 -8.59
CA ILE A 114 -25.76 15.80 -7.69
C ILE A 114 -24.71 16.62 -8.46
N ILE A 115 -24.49 16.39 -9.76
CA ILE A 115 -23.44 17.06 -10.55
C ILE A 115 -23.99 18.11 -11.53
N SER A 116 -25.31 18.33 -11.53
CA SER A 116 -25.99 19.30 -12.39
C SER A 116 -25.47 20.75 -12.33
N LYS A 117 -24.72 21.13 -11.28
CA LYS A 117 -24.13 22.47 -11.14
C LYS A 117 -22.72 22.53 -11.74
N THR A 118 -22.46 23.53 -12.59
CA THR A 118 -21.17 23.78 -13.25
C THR A 118 -19.99 23.82 -12.27
N THR A 119 -20.18 24.37 -11.06
CA THR A 119 -19.15 24.39 -10.01
C THR A 119 -18.72 22.99 -9.57
N ARG A 120 -19.68 22.06 -9.43
CA ARG A 120 -19.41 20.66 -9.05
C ARG A 120 -18.72 19.90 -10.18
N ILE A 121 -19.07 20.17 -11.44
CA ILE A 121 -18.37 19.61 -12.61
C ILE A 121 -16.89 20.00 -12.58
N ASN A 122 -16.59 21.28 -12.42
CA ASN A 122 -15.20 21.76 -12.39
C ASN A 122 -14.42 21.17 -11.21
N TYR A 123 -15.04 21.13 -10.01
CA TYR A 123 -14.44 20.51 -8.83
C TYR A 123 -14.06 19.04 -9.08
N SER A 124 -14.99 18.25 -9.62
CA SER A 124 -14.73 16.85 -9.94
C SER A 124 -13.61 16.67 -10.97
N ILE A 125 -13.50 17.56 -11.96
CA ILE A 125 -12.42 17.52 -12.95
C ILE A 125 -11.07 17.77 -12.28
N TYR A 126 -10.97 18.75 -11.37
CA TYR A 126 -9.74 18.98 -10.62
C TYR A 126 -9.34 17.77 -9.78
N LEU A 127 -10.30 17.13 -9.09
CA LEU A 127 -10.04 15.88 -8.37
C LEU A 127 -9.52 14.77 -9.28
N ILE A 128 -10.12 14.62 -10.48
CA ILE A 128 -9.67 13.64 -11.46
C ILE A 128 -8.23 13.96 -11.91
N ILE A 129 -7.90 15.22 -12.18
CA ILE A 129 -6.53 15.64 -12.56
C ILE A 129 -5.54 15.29 -11.44
N ILE A 130 -5.83 15.70 -10.20
CA ILE A 130 -4.98 15.41 -9.03
C ILE A 130 -4.77 13.91 -8.90
N ARG A 131 -5.83 13.10 -9.01
CA ARG A 131 -5.73 11.64 -8.97
C ARG A 131 -4.79 11.10 -10.05
N HIS A 132 -4.89 11.58 -11.30
CA HIS A 132 -3.98 11.13 -12.37
C HIS A 132 -2.53 11.47 -12.06
N ILE A 133 -2.26 12.68 -11.56
CA ILE A 133 -0.92 13.09 -11.15
C ILE A 133 -0.40 12.17 -10.05
N LEU A 134 -1.21 11.88 -9.04
CA LEU A 134 -0.85 10.98 -7.94
C LEU A 134 -0.59 9.55 -8.43
N VAL A 135 -1.41 9.02 -9.34
CA VAL A 135 -1.19 7.68 -9.92
C VAL A 135 0.11 7.63 -10.72
N ILE A 136 0.37 8.64 -11.55
CA ILE A 136 1.63 8.72 -12.31
C ILE A 136 2.82 8.80 -11.36
N LEU A 137 2.73 9.63 -10.31
CA LEU A 137 3.78 9.75 -9.30
C LEU A 137 4.01 8.41 -8.58
N MET A 138 2.96 7.71 -8.18
CA MET A 138 3.07 6.38 -7.57
C MET A 138 3.76 5.39 -8.50
N ILE A 139 3.40 5.35 -9.79
CA ILE A 139 4.06 4.48 -10.78
C ILE A 139 5.56 4.79 -10.87
N ILE A 140 5.92 6.08 -10.97
CA ILE A 140 7.34 6.50 -11.02
C ILE A 140 8.07 6.06 -9.76
N LEU A 141 7.47 6.26 -8.59
CA LEU A 141 8.08 5.89 -7.31
C LEU A 141 8.21 4.38 -7.15
N ILE A 142 7.24 3.59 -7.60
CA ILE A 142 7.28 2.12 -7.59
C ILE A 142 8.40 1.60 -8.52
N ILE A 143 8.50 2.17 -9.73
CA ILE A 143 9.56 1.79 -10.67
C ILE A 143 10.92 2.13 -10.07
N HIS A 144 11.06 3.33 -9.50
CA HIS A 144 12.31 3.76 -8.88
C HIS A 144 12.65 2.91 -7.64
N SER A 145 11.69 2.61 -6.77
CA SER A 145 11.92 1.75 -5.60
C SER A 145 12.34 0.34 -5.99
N ALA A 146 11.75 -0.21 -7.05
CA ALA A 146 12.14 -1.51 -7.58
C ALA A 146 13.54 -1.48 -8.21
N SER A 147 13.93 -0.39 -8.89
CA SER A 147 15.24 -0.28 -9.55
C SER A 147 16.41 -0.11 -8.59
N ILE A 148 16.17 0.45 -7.40
CA ILE A 148 17.23 0.73 -6.42
C ILE A 148 17.40 -0.41 -5.40
N THR A 149 16.57 -1.46 -5.43
CA THR A 149 16.59 -2.53 -4.43
C THR A 149 16.84 -3.89 -5.04
N GLN A 150 17.65 -4.71 -4.36
CA GLN A 150 17.95 -6.06 -4.80
C GLN A 150 16.78 -7.02 -4.56
N SER A 151 16.58 -7.93 -5.52
CA SER A 151 15.58 -9.01 -5.44
C SER A 151 16.13 -10.32 -4.90
N LYS A 152 17.43 -10.36 -4.57
CA LYS A 152 18.12 -11.49 -3.95
C LYS A 152 18.80 -11.03 -2.66
N ALA A 153 18.95 -11.95 -1.73
CA ALA A 153 19.70 -11.75 -0.51
C ALA A 153 21.19 -12.02 -0.81
N GLU A 154 21.85 -11.09 -1.49
CA GLU A 154 23.28 -11.17 -1.82
C GLU A 154 23.93 -9.81 -1.54
N GLU A 155 24.99 -9.78 -0.73
CA GLU A 155 25.86 -8.60 -0.51
C GLU A 155 25.15 -7.32 -0.04
N ALA A 156 23.97 -7.43 0.59
CA ALA A 156 23.24 -6.30 1.16
C ALA A 156 23.59 -6.06 2.64
N GLU A 157 23.47 -4.81 3.07
CA GLU A 157 23.68 -4.38 4.47
C GLU A 157 22.34 -4.28 5.21
N ILE A 158 21.27 -3.95 4.48
CA ILE A 158 19.92 -3.69 4.98
C ILE A 158 18.97 -4.70 4.32
N PHE A 159 18.34 -5.53 5.14
CA PHE A 159 17.38 -6.53 4.69
C PHE A 159 15.97 -6.17 5.13
N MET A 160 15.03 -6.19 4.19
CA MET A 160 13.60 -6.07 4.47
C MET A 160 12.93 -7.35 3.96
N LEU A 161 12.60 -8.21 4.92
CA LEU A 161 11.99 -9.50 4.69
C LEU A 161 10.47 -9.34 4.80
N TYR A 162 9.72 -9.76 3.80
CA TYR A 162 8.26 -9.63 3.80
C TYR A 162 7.57 -10.99 3.65
N ASP A 163 6.41 -11.13 4.27
CA ASP A 163 5.55 -12.29 4.08
C ASP A 163 5.00 -12.30 2.65
N ASP A 164 5.47 -13.25 1.85
CA ASP A 164 5.02 -13.43 0.47
C ASP A 164 3.75 -14.26 0.47
N MET A 165 2.61 -13.57 0.40
CA MET A 165 1.29 -14.17 0.26
C MET A 165 1.03 -14.77 -1.14
N GLY A 166 1.98 -14.68 -2.08
CA GLY A 166 1.92 -15.29 -3.41
C GLY A 166 1.09 -14.53 -4.45
N TYR A 167 0.34 -13.50 -4.04
CA TYR A 167 -0.48 -12.68 -4.94
C TYR A 167 -0.16 -11.18 -4.90
N ILE A 168 0.67 -10.73 -3.96
CA ILE A 168 1.09 -9.33 -3.86
C ILE A 168 2.44 -9.16 -4.59
N PRO A 169 2.52 -8.31 -5.62
CA PRO A 169 3.77 -8.06 -6.33
C PRO A 169 4.86 -7.50 -5.41
N ARG A 170 6.11 -7.92 -5.62
CA ARG A 170 7.30 -7.44 -4.87
C ARG A 170 7.37 -5.91 -4.86
N GLU A 171 7.00 -5.29 -5.97
CA GLU A 171 7.04 -3.85 -6.20
C GLU A 171 6.27 -3.07 -5.14
N VAL A 172 5.17 -3.63 -4.62
CA VAL A 172 4.38 -3.03 -3.54
C VAL A 172 5.21 -2.93 -2.25
N PHE A 173 5.96 -3.98 -1.92
CA PHE A 173 6.85 -3.99 -0.77
C PHE A 173 8.02 -3.02 -0.97
N THR A 174 8.64 -3.00 -2.16
CA THR A 174 9.72 -2.03 -2.43
C THR A 174 9.27 -0.58 -2.26
N PHE A 175 8.03 -0.29 -2.64
CA PHE A 175 7.44 1.03 -2.45
C PHE A 175 7.17 1.32 -0.97
N GLY A 176 6.68 0.34 -0.21
CA GLY A 176 6.48 0.46 1.24
C GLY A 176 7.77 0.80 1.99
N PHE A 177 8.89 0.18 1.62
CA PHE A 177 10.22 0.39 2.20
C PHE A 177 11.05 1.49 1.51
N TYR A 178 10.42 2.30 0.65
CA TYR A 178 11.15 3.20 -0.25
C TYR A 178 12.01 4.23 0.49
N ARG A 179 11.49 4.82 1.57
CA ARG A 179 12.21 5.84 2.36
C ARG A 179 13.48 5.29 3.00
N GLU A 180 13.38 4.12 3.60
CA GLU A 180 14.52 3.42 4.22
C GLU A 180 15.53 3.00 3.18
N SER A 181 15.07 2.51 2.03
CA SER A 181 15.93 2.13 0.90
C SER A 181 16.76 3.31 0.41
N LEU A 182 16.17 4.51 0.28
CA LEU A 182 16.91 5.72 -0.10
C LEU A 182 17.99 6.09 0.92
N VAL A 183 17.68 6.02 2.21
CA VAL A 183 18.68 6.34 3.26
C VAL A 183 19.81 5.34 3.26
N ALA A 184 19.50 4.05 3.13
CA ALA A 184 20.50 3.00 3.07
C ALA A 184 21.45 3.17 1.88
N ILE A 185 20.92 3.42 0.69
CA ILE A 185 21.73 3.60 -0.51
C ILE A 185 22.61 4.84 -0.44
N ASN A 186 22.09 5.95 0.08
CA ASN A 186 22.89 7.15 0.28
C ASN A 186 24.06 6.92 1.27
N ARG A 187 23.93 5.92 2.15
CA ARG A 187 24.88 5.67 3.22
C ARG A 187 25.92 4.59 2.88
N TRP A 188 25.47 3.48 2.32
CA TRP A 188 26.33 2.31 2.03
C TRP A 188 26.47 2.03 0.53
N GLY A 189 25.90 2.86 -0.33
CA GLY A 189 26.03 2.77 -1.76
C GLY A 189 24.98 1.90 -2.44
N GLU A 190 25.15 1.72 -3.74
CA GLU A 190 24.33 0.85 -4.56
C GLU A 190 24.35 -0.59 -4.03
N ASN A 191 23.27 -1.33 -4.24
CA ASN A 191 23.10 -2.72 -3.77
C ASN A 191 23.07 -2.91 -2.24
N SER A 192 23.16 -1.85 -1.43
CA SER A 192 23.12 -1.99 0.04
C SER A 192 21.77 -2.50 0.62
N VAL A 193 20.71 -2.62 -0.20
CA VAL A 193 19.35 -2.95 0.23
C VAL A 193 18.82 -4.18 -0.50
N ALA A 194 18.40 -5.19 0.26
CA ALA A 194 17.68 -6.35 -0.25
C ALA A 194 16.25 -6.39 0.29
N ILE A 195 15.27 -6.46 -0.61
CA ILE A 195 13.85 -6.62 -0.27
C ILE A 195 13.38 -7.94 -0.87
N VAL A 196 13.19 -8.94 -0.01
CA VAL A 196 13.01 -10.34 -0.41
C VAL A 196 11.96 -11.04 0.44
N PRO A 197 11.32 -12.11 -0.08
CA PRO A 197 10.41 -12.94 0.71
C PRO A 197 11.06 -13.48 1.99
N LEU A 198 10.28 -13.52 3.07
CA LEU A 198 10.67 -14.09 4.35
C LEU A 198 10.57 -15.62 4.31
N ASN A 199 11.70 -16.29 4.33
CA ASN A 199 11.80 -17.73 4.55
C ASN A 199 13.04 -18.04 5.38
N LYS A 200 13.22 -19.31 5.78
CA LYS A 200 14.35 -19.70 6.64
C LYS A 200 15.72 -19.35 6.04
N ASN A 201 15.88 -19.49 4.72
CA ASN A 201 17.15 -19.20 4.05
C ASN A 201 17.44 -17.70 3.99
N THR A 202 16.46 -16.88 3.60
CA THR A 202 16.63 -15.42 3.53
C THR A 202 16.78 -14.81 4.91
N LEU A 203 16.07 -15.34 5.92
CA LEU A 203 16.22 -14.94 7.31
C LEU A 203 17.63 -15.24 7.82
N ASN A 204 18.08 -16.49 7.70
CA ASN A 204 19.41 -16.88 8.17
C ASN A 204 20.52 -16.08 7.47
N TYR A 205 20.38 -15.86 6.15
CA TYR A 205 21.33 -15.03 5.41
C TYR A 205 21.33 -13.58 5.90
N ALA A 206 20.16 -12.97 6.07
CA ALA A 206 20.03 -11.60 6.56
C ALA A 206 20.63 -11.43 7.96
N LEU A 207 20.39 -12.38 8.86
CA LEU A 207 20.96 -12.37 10.22
C LEU A 207 22.49 -12.59 10.22
N SER A 208 22.99 -13.40 9.29
CA SER A 208 24.42 -13.73 9.18
C SER A 208 25.25 -12.61 8.55
N ASN A 209 24.64 -11.70 7.78
CA ASN A 209 25.37 -10.73 6.96
C ASN A 209 24.92 -9.27 7.14
N GLY A 210 23.69 -9.04 7.60
CA GLY A 210 23.10 -7.70 7.69
C GLY A 210 23.56 -6.88 8.88
N ARG A 211 23.38 -5.57 8.77
CA ARG A 211 23.41 -4.60 9.88
C ARG A 211 22.02 -4.32 10.43
N PHE A 212 21.03 -4.36 9.53
CA PHE A 212 19.63 -4.12 9.84
C PHE A 212 18.76 -5.17 9.17
N VAL A 213 17.81 -5.71 9.92
CA VAL A 213 16.81 -6.65 9.40
C VAL A 213 15.42 -6.21 9.83
N TYR A 214 14.57 -5.87 8.87
CA TYR A 214 13.13 -5.69 9.07
C TYR A 214 12.40 -6.97 8.69
N ILE A 215 11.54 -7.46 9.57
CA ILE A 215 10.73 -8.66 9.36
C ILE A 215 9.26 -8.24 9.35
N ALA A 216 8.73 -8.09 8.14
CA ALA A 216 7.33 -7.83 7.83
C ALA A 216 6.57 -9.16 7.79
N SER A 217 6.12 -9.63 8.94
CA SER A 217 5.38 -10.90 9.04
C SER A 217 4.22 -10.83 10.02
N HIS A 218 3.32 -11.79 9.90
CA HIS A 218 2.41 -12.17 10.98
C HIS A 218 3.18 -12.75 12.17
N GLY A 219 2.62 -12.57 13.36
CA GLY A 219 3.12 -13.16 14.59
C GLY A 219 1.96 -13.44 15.53
N ALA A 220 2.19 -14.36 16.45
CA ALA A 220 1.33 -14.63 17.60
C ALA A 220 2.16 -15.36 18.67
N ASN A 221 1.79 -15.24 19.94
CA ASN A 221 2.40 -16.02 21.04
C ASN A 221 3.95 -16.01 21.05
N GLY A 222 4.59 -14.93 20.61
CA GLY A 222 6.05 -14.81 20.55
C GLY A 222 6.72 -15.35 19.28
N TYR A 223 6.03 -16.05 18.37
CA TYR A 223 6.63 -16.52 17.10
C TYR A 223 6.36 -15.56 15.93
N ILE A 224 7.14 -15.70 14.87
CA ILE A 224 6.84 -15.14 13.54
C ILE A 224 6.45 -16.25 12.56
N VAL A 225 5.69 -15.90 11.53
CA VAL A 225 5.31 -16.84 10.46
C VAL A 225 6.26 -16.68 9.28
N LEU A 226 6.80 -17.77 8.76
CA LEU A 226 7.61 -17.76 7.53
C LEU A 226 6.72 -18.09 6.32
N HIS A 227 7.24 -17.80 5.13
CA HIS A 227 6.62 -18.24 3.89
C HIS A 227 6.37 -19.76 3.91
N GLY A 228 5.15 -20.17 3.54
CA GLY A 228 4.69 -21.55 3.66
C GLY A 228 3.90 -21.85 4.93
N GLY A 229 3.82 -20.91 5.87
CA GLY A 229 3.06 -21.04 7.11
C GLY A 229 3.84 -21.65 8.27
N ASP A 230 5.15 -21.85 8.12
CA ASP A 230 6.01 -22.38 9.17
C ASP A 230 6.12 -21.39 10.32
N LEU A 231 5.94 -21.87 11.55
CA LEU A 231 6.11 -21.08 12.76
C LEU A 231 7.59 -21.05 13.14
N PHE A 232 8.14 -19.86 13.36
CA PHE A 232 9.55 -19.67 13.69
C PHE A 232 9.72 -18.90 14.99
N TRP A 233 10.43 -19.51 15.91
CA TRP A 233 10.60 -19.09 17.29
C TRP A 233 12.02 -18.59 17.56
N PRO A 234 12.25 -17.82 18.63
CA PRO A 234 13.60 -17.36 18.97
C PRO A 234 14.59 -18.52 19.18
N TYR A 235 14.14 -19.65 19.75
CA TYR A 235 14.99 -20.83 19.95
C TYR A 235 15.34 -21.59 18.66
N ASP A 236 14.63 -21.34 17.55
CA ASP A 236 15.00 -21.90 16.23
C ASP A 236 16.28 -21.23 15.67
N LEU A 237 16.75 -20.15 16.30
CA LEU A 237 18.04 -19.54 16.02
C LEU A 237 19.22 -20.23 16.72
N GLU A 238 18.97 -21.24 17.56
CA GLU A 238 20.06 -22.01 18.19
C GLU A 238 21.01 -22.59 17.12
N GLY A 239 22.30 -22.24 17.22
CA GLY A 239 23.32 -22.65 16.24
C GLY A 239 23.33 -21.85 14.94
N THR A 240 22.45 -20.85 14.78
CA THR A 240 22.51 -19.90 13.66
C THR A 240 23.62 -18.89 13.93
N HIS A 241 24.42 -18.62 12.90
CA HIS A 241 25.45 -17.59 12.97
C HIS A 241 24.79 -16.21 12.89
N ILE A 242 24.88 -15.43 13.97
CA ILE A 242 24.44 -14.03 13.98
C ILE A 242 25.65 -13.14 13.70
N SER A 243 25.52 -12.23 12.74
CA SER A 243 26.61 -11.32 12.40
C SER A 243 26.99 -10.45 13.59
N SER A 244 28.29 -10.32 13.85
CA SER A 244 28.81 -9.30 14.77
C SER A 244 28.51 -7.86 14.32
N THR A 245 28.15 -7.65 13.05
CA THR A 245 27.75 -6.34 12.51
C THR A 245 26.25 -6.10 12.60
N LEU A 246 25.44 -7.10 12.98
CA LEU A 246 24.00 -6.95 13.14
C LEU A 246 23.73 -6.04 14.35
N GLN A 247 23.06 -4.92 14.11
CA GLN A 247 22.85 -3.89 15.11
C GLN A 247 21.39 -3.67 15.46
N TYR A 248 20.47 -3.98 14.53
CA TYR A 248 19.05 -3.73 14.75
C TYR A 248 18.18 -4.74 14.02
N VAL A 249 17.20 -5.31 14.72
CA VAL A 249 16.16 -6.17 14.15
C VAL A 249 14.79 -5.61 14.50
N TYR A 250 13.96 -5.37 13.49
CA TYR A 250 12.57 -4.96 13.67
C TYR A 250 11.63 -6.12 13.37
N LEU A 251 10.97 -6.66 14.39
CA LEU A 251 9.95 -7.70 14.26
C LEU A 251 8.57 -7.03 14.23
N SER A 252 7.94 -6.96 13.06
CA SER A 252 6.63 -6.31 12.92
C SER A 252 5.45 -7.18 13.35
N GLY A 253 5.69 -8.46 13.66
CA GLY A 253 4.63 -9.41 13.98
C GLY A 253 3.94 -9.09 15.29
N CYS A 254 2.61 -9.24 15.31
CA CYS A 254 1.80 -9.11 16.52
C CYS A 254 2.28 -10.10 17.59
N ASP A 255 2.20 -9.70 18.86
CA ASP A 255 2.53 -10.51 20.04
C ASP A 255 3.93 -11.16 20.07
N THR A 256 4.83 -10.78 19.17
CA THR A 256 6.24 -11.20 19.17
C THR A 256 6.97 -10.77 20.43
N GLY A 257 6.52 -9.68 21.06
CA GLY A 257 7.05 -9.15 22.31
C GLY A 257 6.73 -9.96 23.55
N LEU A 258 5.86 -10.97 23.45
CA LEU A 258 5.66 -11.92 24.56
C LEU A 258 6.92 -12.73 24.89
N LEU A 259 7.82 -12.87 23.91
CA LEU A 259 9.15 -13.49 24.05
C LEU A 259 10.26 -12.48 23.72
N HIS A 260 10.10 -11.23 24.14
CA HIS A 260 11.06 -10.16 23.83
C HIS A 260 12.48 -10.50 24.28
N ASP A 261 12.64 -10.96 25.52
CA ASP A 261 13.95 -11.25 26.12
C ASP A 261 14.63 -12.43 25.41
N GLU A 262 13.87 -13.44 24.99
CA GLU A 262 14.37 -14.57 24.22
C GLU A 262 14.80 -14.16 22.82
N TRP A 263 14.03 -13.28 22.15
CA TRP A 263 14.42 -12.71 20.86
C TRP A 263 15.68 -11.85 20.97
N GLU A 264 15.77 -10.99 21.97
CA GLU A 264 16.94 -10.13 22.19
C GLU A 264 18.19 -10.96 22.50
N SER A 265 18.06 -11.99 23.35
CA SER A 265 19.12 -12.95 23.64
C SER A 265 19.58 -13.73 22.40
N ALA A 266 18.64 -14.24 21.61
CA ALA A 266 18.94 -15.01 20.40
C ALA A 266 19.56 -14.18 19.27
N LEU A 267 19.29 -12.88 19.24
CA LEU A 267 19.74 -11.96 18.19
C LEU A 267 20.91 -11.06 18.61
N MET A 268 21.51 -11.31 19.78
CA MET A 268 22.69 -10.56 20.24
C MET A 268 23.80 -10.55 19.15
N PRO A 269 24.44 -9.40 18.90
CA PRO A 269 24.43 -8.17 19.70
C PRO A 269 23.37 -7.13 19.29
N ALA A 270 22.42 -7.49 18.43
CA ALA A 270 21.47 -6.53 17.86
C ALA A 270 20.43 -6.07 18.89
N TYR A 271 20.02 -4.80 18.79
CA TYR A 271 18.81 -4.34 19.46
C TYR A 271 17.57 -4.88 18.74
N VAL A 272 16.61 -5.42 19.49
CA VAL A 272 15.39 -6.00 18.91
C VAL A 272 14.18 -5.15 19.25
N LYS A 273 13.44 -4.72 18.23
CA LYS A 273 12.13 -4.05 18.39
C LYS A 273 11.01 -5.05 18.10
N THR A 274 10.21 -5.34 19.12
CA THR A 274 9.05 -6.25 19.05
C THR A 274 7.77 -5.56 19.55
N PHE A 275 6.64 -6.26 19.44
CA PHE A 275 5.32 -5.80 19.89
C PHE A 275 4.65 -6.90 20.71
N ASP A 276 4.31 -6.64 21.97
CA ASP A 276 3.62 -7.55 22.90
C ASP A 276 2.09 -7.48 22.80
N ARG A 277 1.60 -6.91 21.69
CA ARG A 277 0.19 -6.68 21.39
C ARG A 277 -0.04 -6.74 19.89
N LEU A 278 -1.31 -6.70 19.51
CA LEU A 278 -1.72 -6.32 18.15
C LEU A 278 -1.16 -4.93 17.82
N SER A 279 -0.34 -4.87 16.79
CA SER A 279 0.22 -3.63 16.25
C SER A 279 -0.67 -3.11 15.12
N ALA A 280 -1.02 -1.83 15.17
CA ALA A 280 -1.85 -1.23 14.14
C ALA A 280 -1.01 -0.96 12.87
N THR A 281 -1.61 -1.14 11.69
CA THR A 281 -0.93 -0.88 10.41
C THR A 281 -0.37 0.54 10.32
N ILE A 282 -1.08 1.52 10.89
CA ILE A 282 -0.61 2.92 10.93
C ILE A 282 0.68 3.10 11.72
N GLU A 283 0.93 2.28 12.74
CA GLU A 283 2.18 2.33 13.52
C GLU A 283 3.37 1.87 12.67
N HIS A 284 3.19 0.80 11.90
CA HIS A 284 4.20 0.34 10.96
C HIS A 284 4.45 1.36 9.85
N ILE A 285 3.39 1.96 9.28
CA ILE A 285 3.53 3.02 8.27
C ILE A 285 4.31 4.20 8.85
N TYR A 286 3.97 4.65 10.06
CA TYR A 286 4.70 5.72 10.73
C TYR A 286 6.18 5.34 10.92
N TRP A 287 6.44 4.12 11.38
CA TRP A 287 7.79 3.64 11.60
C TRP A 287 8.60 3.62 10.30
N LEU A 288 8.09 3.02 9.23
CA LEU A 288 8.75 2.94 7.91
C LEU A 288 9.06 4.32 7.31
N ILE A 289 8.18 5.30 7.53
CA ILE A 289 8.34 6.65 6.95
C ILE A 289 9.25 7.54 7.81
N VAL A 290 9.20 7.39 9.14
CA VAL A 290 9.79 8.35 10.08
C VAL A 290 10.91 7.77 10.93
N GLU A 291 10.72 6.62 11.58
CA GLU A 291 11.69 6.08 12.55
C GLU A 291 12.73 5.17 11.91
N GLY A 292 12.33 4.25 11.03
CA GLY A 292 13.23 3.36 10.29
C GLY A 292 14.36 4.09 9.59
N PRO A 293 14.09 5.17 8.82
CA PRO A 293 15.13 5.99 8.21
C PRO A 293 16.12 6.59 9.23
N LYS A 294 15.67 6.98 10.43
CA LYS A 294 16.56 7.50 11.49
C LYS A 294 17.42 6.39 12.08
N VAL A 295 16.83 5.23 12.35
CA VAL A 295 17.53 4.05 12.86
C VAL A 295 18.64 3.68 11.89
N ILE A 296 18.31 3.50 10.61
CA ILE A 296 19.27 3.18 9.55
C ILE A 296 20.40 4.23 9.48
N ASN A 297 20.08 5.52 9.60
CA ASN A 297 21.09 6.58 9.61
C ASN A 297 21.96 6.65 10.88
N SER A 298 21.59 5.93 11.94
CA SER A 298 22.32 5.86 13.22
C SER A 298 23.23 4.64 13.35
N LEU A 299 23.04 3.61 12.52
CA LEU A 299 23.86 2.38 12.53
C LEU A 299 25.34 2.67 12.28
N LYS A 300 26.25 1.78 12.60
CA LYS A 300 27.70 1.93 12.35
C LYS A 300 28.18 1.07 11.19
#